data_AF-A0A0P7ZYW8-F1
#
_entry.id   AF-A0A0P7ZYW8-F1
#
_cell.length_a   1.000
_cell.length_b   1.000
_cell.length_c   1.000
_cell.angle_alpha   90.00
_cell.angle_beta   90.00
_cell.angle_gamma   90.00
#
_symmetry.space_group_name_H-M   'P 1'
#
loop_
_entity.id
_entity.type
_entity.pdbx_description
1 polymer ?
#
loop_
_entity_poly.entity_id
_entity_poly.type
_entity_poly.pdbx_seq_one_letter_code
_entity_poly.pdbx_strand_id
1 'polypeptide(L)'
;MGALAIRDGQVLSGGFDTRSILWDLDTGAARQIQHFHEGNVTAVAFLPGGMLATGGQDGRIALWQGAVERPTFATPDTNAPIVALSLAPDDATLAAGFGDGRIARMSLDDHSVQDHQAHQGQLTGLAYLPDGHLASVGDDLRLSIWDRASQLAARAGLAARPNGLAVTEGRLAVVFADGALRLYAADGSQLPQRFLTDRPLVAVAAGTGAVAAAAIDGTVWVLEDQDLSERFTVSAGADPVWALALDRDTLLGAGNDGTIRRWSARDGERQGQSATQASGDHDDGSRGARVWRACAVCHSLSPGDNSRAGPTLHGVLGRRIASAPGYAYSQALRSMDIVWTRETVSALFEHGPEVYTPGSRMPDQRISDPRDRAALIDFLERASR
;
A
#
# COMPACT_ATOMS: atom_id res chain seq x y z
N MET A 1 -6.22 2.41 -5.31
CA MET A 1 -5.15 1.79 -4.48
C MET A 1 -5.54 0.34 -4.28
N GLY A 2 -4.63 -0.61 -4.50
CA GLY A 2 -4.93 -2.04 -4.53
C GLY A 2 -4.55 -2.80 -3.26
N ALA A 3 -3.63 -2.27 -2.44
CA ALA A 3 -3.18 -2.93 -1.22
C ALA A 3 -2.70 -1.91 -0.17
N LEU A 4 -2.82 -2.26 1.11
CA LEU A 4 -2.42 -1.41 2.23
C LEU A 4 -1.97 -2.27 3.41
N ALA A 5 -0.89 -1.87 4.07
CA ALA A 5 -0.44 -2.46 5.32
C ALA A 5 0.06 -1.36 6.27
N ILE A 6 0.00 -1.60 7.57
CA ILE A 6 0.48 -0.71 8.62
C ILE A 6 1.36 -1.49 9.60
N ARG A 7 2.48 -0.90 10.01
CA ARG A 7 3.35 -1.45 11.07
C ARG A 7 4.19 -0.32 11.67
N ASP A 8 4.22 -0.22 13.00
CA ASP A 8 5.10 0.68 13.75
C ASP A 8 5.12 2.14 13.24
N GLY A 9 3.94 2.72 12.97
CA GLY A 9 3.82 4.10 12.46
C GLY A 9 4.26 4.27 11.00
N GLN A 10 4.48 3.17 10.27
CA GLN A 10 4.71 3.17 8.84
C GLN A 10 3.52 2.58 8.09
N VAL A 11 3.27 3.08 6.89
CA VAL A 11 2.23 2.57 5.99
C VAL A 11 2.89 2.12 4.70
N LEU A 12 2.55 0.94 4.20
CA LEU A 12 2.95 0.49 2.88
C LEU A 12 1.71 0.40 1.99
N SER A 13 1.71 1.10 0.86
CA SER A 13 0.61 1.09 -0.10
C SER A 13 1.03 0.52 -1.44
N GLY A 14 0.16 -0.25 -2.08
CA GLY A 14 0.25 -0.67 -3.48
C GLY A 14 -0.79 0.03 -4.35
N GLY A 15 -0.36 0.64 -5.46
CA GLY A 15 -1.18 1.48 -6.34
C GLY A 15 -1.58 0.80 -7.66
N PHE A 16 -2.63 1.35 -8.28
CA PHE A 16 -3.02 1.01 -9.66
C PHE A 16 -2.16 1.73 -10.71
N ASP A 17 -1.23 2.56 -10.27
CA ASP A 17 -0.22 3.24 -11.08
C ASP A 17 1.10 2.47 -11.12
N THR A 18 1.05 1.16 -10.80
CA THR A 18 2.17 0.22 -10.69
C THR A 18 3.22 0.53 -9.62
N ARG A 19 2.94 1.53 -8.76
CA ARG A 19 3.85 1.95 -7.70
C ARG A 19 3.50 1.28 -6.38
N SER A 20 4.51 1.14 -5.54
CA SER A 20 4.29 1.06 -4.09
C SER A 20 5.03 2.20 -3.41
N ILE A 21 4.52 2.58 -2.23
CA ILE A 21 5.03 3.70 -1.47
C ILE A 21 5.05 3.31 0.01
N LEU A 22 6.21 3.49 0.64
CA LEU A 22 6.36 3.46 2.09
C LEU A 22 6.16 4.88 2.62
N TRP A 23 5.22 5.07 3.53
CA TRP A 23 4.87 6.34 4.15
C TRP A 23 5.22 6.33 5.62
N ASP A 24 5.48 7.52 6.13
CA ASP A 24 5.47 7.80 7.57
C ASP A 24 4.09 8.32 7.97
N LEU A 25 3.46 7.62 8.91
CA LEU A 25 2.06 7.82 9.27
C LEU A 25 1.82 9.17 9.97
N ASP A 26 2.80 9.65 10.74
CA ASP A 26 2.66 10.86 11.55
C ASP A 26 2.88 12.12 10.72
N THR A 27 3.85 12.09 9.81
CA THR A 27 4.17 13.23 8.93
C THR A 27 3.40 13.21 7.62
N GLY A 28 2.85 12.06 7.21
CA GLY A 28 2.25 11.85 5.89
C GLY A 28 3.28 11.88 4.74
N ALA A 29 4.57 11.86 5.05
CA ALA A 29 5.63 11.92 4.05
C ALA A 29 5.88 10.55 3.40
N ALA A 30 6.07 10.54 2.08
CA ALA A 30 6.59 9.37 1.39
C ALA A 30 8.08 9.20 1.75
N ARG A 31 8.42 8.07 2.35
CA ARG A 31 9.79 7.68 2.70
C ARG A 31 10.49 6.99 1.54
N GLN A 32 9.77 6.13 0.81
CA GLN A 32 10.29 5.41 -0.35
C GLN A 32 9.20 5.24 -1.40
N ILE A 33 9.57 5.32 -2.68
CA ILE A 33 8.70 5.01 -3.82
C ILE A 33 9.38 3.91 -4.61
N GLN A 34 8.72 2.76 -4.74
CA GLN A 34 9.24 1.60 -5.45
C GLN A 34 8.69 1.56 -6.88
N HIS A 35 9.60 1.52 -7.85
CA HIS A 35 9.31 1.44 -9.28
C HIS A 35 9.88 0.12 -9.83
N PHE A 36 9.03 -0.90 -9.96
CA PHE A 36 9.45 -2.20 -10.48
C PHE A 36 8.33 -2.91 -11.24
N HIS A 37 7.12 -2.91 -10.70
CA HIS A 37 6.02 -3.65 -11.30
C HIS A 37 5.56 -3.04 -12.63
N GLU A 38 5.19 -3.93 -13.55
CA GLU A 38 4.63 -3.58 -14.88
C GLU A 38 3.10 -3.63 -14.91
N GLY A 39 2.49 -4.05 -13.79
CA GLY A 39 1.06 -4.02 -13.55
C GLY A 39 0.74 -3.46 -12.16
N ASN A 40 -0.55 -3.39 -11.82
CA ASN A 40 -0.99 -2.87 -10.52
C ASN A 40 -0.30 -3.61 -9.37
N VAL A 41 0.11 -2.88 -8.33
CA VAL A 41 0.60 -3.48 -7.09
C VAL A 41 -0.60 -3.83 -6.22
N THR A 42 -0.90 -5.12 -6.17
CA THR A 42 -2.12 -5.70 -5.60
C THR A 42 -1.88 -6.38 -4.26
N ALA A 43 -0.63 -6.56 -3.86
CA ALA A 43 -0.29 -7.10 -2.56
C ALA A 43 0.97 -6.43 -2.00
N VAL A 44 0.98 -6.18 -0.70
CA VAL A 44 2.12 -5.61 0.02
C VAL A 44 2.25 -6.28 1.39
N ALA A 45 3.47 -6.44 1.87
CA ALA A 45 3.71 -6.94 3.22
C ALA A 45 4.96 -6.29 3.83
N PHE A 46 4.88 -6.07 5.13
CA PHE A 46 6.01 -5.69 5.96
C PHE A 46 6.77 -6.96 6.39
N LEU A 47 8.09 -6.99 6.18
CA LEU A 47 8.97 -8.12 6.50
C LEU A 47 9.94 -7.79 7.64
N PRO A 48 10.61 -8.78 8.26
CA PRO A 48 11.55 -8.55 9.35
C PRO A 48 12.75 -7.69 8.92
N GLY A 49 13.41 -7.06 9.89
CA GLY A 49 14.62 -6.26 9.62
C GLY A 49 14.38 -4.99 8.78
N GLY A 50 13.14 -4.53 8.69
CA GLY A 50 12.76 -3.37 7.87
C GLY A 50 12.63 -3.65 6.37
N MET A 51 12.67 -4.93 5.97
CA MET A 51 12.42 -5.35 4.60
C MET A 51 10.92 -5.19 4.26
N LEU A 52 10.61 -5.01 2.98
CA LEU A 52 9.25 -4.95 2.46
C LEU A 52 9.09 -5.95 1.32
N ALA A 53 7.87 -6.46 1.12
CA ALA A 53 7.50 -7.24 -0.05
C ALA A 53 6.35 -6.59 -0.81
N THR A 54 6.41 -6.68 -2.13
CA THR A 54 5.36 -6.23 -3.04
C THR A 54 5.06 -7.31 -4.07
N GLY A 55 3.79 -7.44 -4.42
CA GLY A 55 3.29 -8.38 -5.43
C GLY A 55 2.36 -7.66 -6.38
N GLY A 56 2.50 -7.95 -7.68
CA GLY A 56 1.77 -7.25 -8.73
C GLY A 56 0.96 -8.14 -9.66
N GLN A 57 0.16 -7.50 -10.51
CA GLN A 57 -0.54 -8.15 -11.62
C GLN A 57 0.40 -8.70 -12.70
N ASP A 58 1.67 -8.29 -12.67
CA ASP A 58 2.75 -8.85 -13.47
C ASP A 58 3.28 -10.19 -12.93
N GLY A 59 2.64 -10.76 -11.90
CA GLY A 59 2.98 -12.07 -11.36
C GLY A 59 4.34 -12.16 -10.68
N ARG A 60 4.96 -11.03 -10.33
CA ARG A 60 6.28 -10.98 -9.68
C ARG A 60 6.15 -10.62 -8.21
N ILE A 61 6.96 -11.26 -7.36
CA ILE A 61 7.26 -10.81 -6.00
C ILE A 61 8.55 -9.98 -6.06
N ALA A 62 8.58 -8.85 -5.38
CA ALA A 62 9.77 -8.03 -5.20
C ALA A 62 10.02 -7.76 -3.71
N LEU A 63 11.27 -7.97 -3.27
CA LEU A 63 11.74 -7.69 -1.92
C LEU A 63 12.59 -6.42 -1.90
N TRP A 64 12.41 -5.60 -0.86
CA TRP A 64 13.01 -4.27 -0.78
C TRP A 64 13.70 -4.06 0.56
N GLN A 65 14.96 -3.60 0.53
CA GLN A 65 15.69 -3.18 1.73
C GLN A 65 16.26 -1.77 1.53
N GLY A 66 15.84 -0.83 2.39
CA GLY A 66 16.28 0.55 2.31
C GLY A 66 15.86 1.27 1.02
N ALA A 67 16.44 2.43 0.75
CA ALA A 67 16.07 3.29 -0.38
C ALA A 67 16.82 2.90 -1.68
N VAL A 68 16.62 1.68 -2.17
CA VAL A 68 17.29 1.11 -3.36
C VAL A 68 16.47 1.28 -4.65
N GLU A 69 17.15 1.33 -5.81
CA GLU A 69 16.50 1.54 -7.12
C GLU A 69 15.82 0.29 -7.69
N ARG A 70 16.32 -0.87 -7.28
CA ARG A 70 15.83 -2.17 -7.69
C ARG A 70 15.57 -2.98 -6.44
N PRO A 71 14.60 -3.90 -6.47
CA PRO A 71 14.42 -4.81 -5.37
C PRO A 71 15.72 -5.60 -5.12
N THR A 72 15.99 -5.91 -3.85
CA THR A 72 17.13 -6.76 -3.46
C THR A 72 17.00 -8.17 -4.02
N PHE A 73 15.75 -8.60 -4.25
CA PHE A 73 15.41 -9.84 -4.93
C PHE A 73 14.05 -9.69 -5.63
N ALA A 74 13.89 -10.31 -6.79
CA ALA A 74 12.58 -10.48 -7.40
C ALA A 74 12.45 -11.84 -8.07
N THR A 75 11.25 -12.41 -8.03
CA THR A 75 10.93 -13.64 -8.76
C THR A 75 10.79 -13.34 -10.27
N PRO A 76 11.00 -14.34 -11.14
CA PRO A 76 10.53 -14.24 -12.52
C PRO A 76 9.01 -14.06 -12.58
N ASP A 77 8.52 -13.60 -13.73
CA ASP A 77 7.08 -13.55 -14.01
C ASP A 77 6.49 -14.96 -13.98
N THR A 78 5.51 -15.17 -13.09
CA THR A 78 4.82 -16.46 -12.94
C THR A 78 3.62 -16.64 -13.88
N ASN A 79 3.37 -15.69 -14.80
CA ASN A 79 2.24 -15.62 -15.73
C ASN A 79 0.85 -15.63 -15.06
N ALA A 80 0.78 -15.20 -13.80
CA ALA A 80 -0.47 -15.13 -13.04
C ALA A 80 -0.41 -13.98 -12.03
N PRO A 81 -1.43 -13.10 -11.96
CA PRO A 81 -1.46 -11.99 -11.01
C PRO A 81 -1.30 -12.44 -9.56
N ILE A 82 -0.50 -11.74 -8.77
CA ILE A 82 -0.48 -11.93 -7.32
C ILE A 82 -1.66 -11.17 -6.72
N VAL A 83 -2.43 -11.80 -5.85
CA VAL A 83 -3.62 -11.21 -5.21
C VAL A 83 -3.41 -10.89 -3.74
N ALA A 84 -2.49 -11.59 -3.08
CA ALA A 84 -2.24 -11.44 -1.64
C ALA A 84 -0.83 -11.89 -1.30
N LEU A 85 -0.25 -11.26 -0.28
CA LEU A 85 1.01 -11.62 0.35
C LEU A 85 0.78 -11.75 1.86
N SER A 86 1.37 -12.76 2.49
CA SER A 86 1.27 -12.95 3.94
C SER A 86 2.58 -13.50 4.49
N LEU A 87 3.16 -12.80 5.46
CA LEU A 87 4.34 -13.26 6.21
C LEU A 87 3.91 -14.28 7.27
N ALA A 88 4.63 -15.39 7.35
CA ALA A 88 4.44 -16.39 8.38
C ALA A 88 4.92 -15.91 9.76
N PRO A 89 4.35 -16.42 10.86
CA PRO A 89 4.77 -16.06 12.22
C PRO A 89 6.21 -16.46 12.57
N ASP A 90 6.86 -17.26 11.73
CA ASP A 90 8.27 -17.63 11.87
C ASP A 90 9.23 -16.55 11.36
N ASP A 91 8.71 -15.45 10.80
CA ASP A 91 9.47 -14.35 10.22
C ASP A 91 10.43 -14.78 9.07
N ALA A 92 10.26 -15.99 8.55
CA ALA A 92 11.17 -16.59 7.58
C ALA A 92 10.48 -16.98 6.27
N THR A 93 9.15 -17.15 6.28
CA THR A 93 8.40 -17.60 5.10
C THR A 93 7.38 -16.55 4.63
N LEU A 94 7.46 -16.16 3.36
CA LEU A 94 6.45 -15.33 2.70
C LEU A 94 5.55 -16.21 1.82
N ALA A 95 4.24 -16.18 2.04
CA ALA A 95 3.28 -16.81 1.15
C ALA A 95 2.70 -15.80 0.15
N ALA A 96 2.45 -16.28 -1.07
CA ALA A 96 1.81 -15.53 -2.15
C ALA A 96 0.63 -16.33 -2.70
N GLY A 97 -0.49 -15.64 -2.92
CA GLY A 97 -1.69 -16.19 -3.54
C GLY A 97 -1.86 -15.63 -4.95
N PHE A 98 -2.29 -16.47 -5.89
CA PHE A 98 -2.33 -16.12 -7.31
C PHE A 98 -3.74 -16.15 -7.90
N GLY A 99 -3.94 -15.35 -8.95
CA GLY A 99 -5.19 -15.25 -9.71
C GLY A 99 -5.60 -16.52 -10.46
N ASP A 100 -4.70 -17.50 -10.57
CA ASP A 100 -4.92 -18.80 -11.20
C ASP A 100 -5.24 -19.93 -10.20
N GLY A 101 -5.35 -19.61 -8.91
CA GLY A 101 -5.67 -20.59 -7.87
C GLY A 101 -4.46 -21.20 -7.18
N ARG A 102 -3.23 -20.84 -7.56
CA ARG A 102 -2.02 -21.31 -6.90
C ARG A 102 -1.74 -20.57 -5.60
N ILE A 103 -0.98 -21.24 -4.73
CA ILE A 103 -0.29 -20.66 -3.58
C ILE A 103 1.19 -20.99 -3.74
N ALA A 104 2.06 -20.02 -3.50
CA ALA A 104 3.49 -20.23 -3.34
C ALA A 104 3.94 -19.85 -1.93
N ARG A 105 4.94 -20.55 -1.42
CA ARG A 105 5.70 -20.19 -0.21
C ARG A 105 7.15 -19.97 -0.61
N MET A 106 7.69 -18.84 -0.18
CA MET A 106 9.05 -18.42 -0.46
C MET A 106 9.81 -18.24 0.85
N SER A 107 10.94 -18.92 0.98
CA SER A 107 11.91 -18.68 2.06
C SER A 107 12.57 -17.31 1.87
N LEU A 108 12.64 -16.51 2.94
CA LEU A 108 13.29 -15.19 2.90
C LEU A 108 14.81 -15.28 3.03
N ASP A 109 15.34 -16.45 3.39
CA ASP A 109 16.77 -16.65 3.65
C ASP A 109 17.52 -17.07 2.38
N ASP A 110 16.96 -18.02 1.63
CA ASP A 110 17.55 -18.56 0.40
C ASP A 110 16.71 -18.31 -0.87
N HIS A 111 15.55 -17.66 -0.73
CA HIS A 111 14.61 -17.37 -1.82
C HIS A 111 14.08 -18.62 -2.55
N SER A 112 14.15 -19.80 -1.93
CA SER A 112 13.54 -21.00 -2.48
C SER A 112 12.01 -20.87 -2.50
N VAL A 113 11.39 -21.27 -3.62
CA VAL A 113 9.94 -21.17 -3.84
C VAL A 113 9.35 -22.56 -4.04
N GLN A 114 8.27 -22.85 -3.32
CA GLN A 114 7.44 -24.04 -3.55
C GLN A 114 6.00 -23.61 -3.76
N ASP A 115 5.40 -24.03 -4.87
CA ASP A 115 4.00 -23.76 -5.18
C ASP A 115 3.19 -25.04 -5.34
N HIS A 116 1.87 -24.88 -5.25
CA HIS A 116 0.91 -25.94 -5.50
C HIS A 116 -0.44 -25.33 -5.90
N GLN A 117 -1.25 -26.12 -6.61
CA GLN A 117 -2.62 -25.73 -6.94
C GLN A 117 -3.50 -25.87 -5.70
N ALA A 118 -4.05 -24.76 -5.20
CA ALA A 118 -4.86 -24.71 -3.99
C ALA A 118 -6.37 -24.64 -4.28
N HIS A 119 -6.77 -23.85 -5.28
CA HIS A 119 -8.17 -23.58 -5.62
C HIS A 119 -8.46 -23.84 -7.11
N GLN A 120 -9.73 -24.10 -7.44
CA GLN A 120 -10.22 -24.20 -8.83
C GLN A 120 -10.83 -22.88 -9.29
N GLY A 121 -10.00 -21.84 -9.35
CA GLY A 121 -10.40 -20.46 -9.62
C GLY A 121 -9.48 -19.47 -8.91
N GLN A 122 -9.73 -18.18 -9.10
CA GLN A 122 -8.93 -17.12 -8.52
C GLN A 122 -8.94 -17.18 -6.99
N LEU A 123 -7.76 -17.05 -6.35
CA LEU A 123 -7.71 -16.73 -4.93
C LEU A 123 -8.21 -15.30 -4.72
N THR A 124 -8.95 -15.10 -3.64
CA THR A 124 -9.43 -13.77 -3.21
C THR A 124 -8.92 -13.39 -1.82
N GLY A 125 -8.28 -14.32 -1.10
CA GLY A 125 -7.65 -14.01 0.18
C GLY A 125 -6.66 -15.09 0.61
N LEU A 126 -5.63 -14.66 1.35
CA LEU A 126 -4.56 -15.49 1.88
C LEU A 126 -4.04 -14.88 3.18
N ALA A 127 -3.94 -15.66 4.26
CA ALA A 127 -3.39 -15.18 5.51
C ALA A 127 -2.81 -16.33 6.37
N TYR A 128 -1.67 -16.10 7.00
CA TYR A 128 -1.15 -17.00 8.03
C TYR A 128 -1.89 -16.83 9.36
N LEU A 129 -2.20 -17.96 9.98
CA LEU A 129 -2.63 -18.07 11.37
C LEU A 129 -1.43 -18.01 12.31
N PRO A 130 -1.61 -17.62 13.59
CA PRO A 130 -0.51 -17.53 14.57
C PRO A 130 0.22 -18.86 14.84
N ASP A 131 -0.43 -20.00 14.60
CA ASP A 131 0.18 -21.33 14.74
C ASP A 131 1.05 -21.74 13.53
N GLY A 132 1.03 -20.95 12.46
CA GLY A 132 1.77 -21.17 11.23
C GLY A 132 1.00 -21.94 10.15
N HIS A 133 -0.28 -22.28 10.38
CA HIS A 133 -1.14 -22.72 9.29
C HIS A 133 -1.42 -21.55 8.32
N LEU A 134 -1.57 -21.86 7.05
CA LEU A 134 -1.92 -20.88 6.01
C LEU A 134 -3.39 -21.08 5.65
N ALA A 135 -4.18 -20.02 5.65
CA ALA A 135 -5.56 -20.06 5.21
C ALA A 135 -5.71 -19.37 3.85
N SER A 136 -6.55 -19.93 2.98
CA SER A 136 -6.86 -19.37 1.67
C SER A 136 -8.34 -19.48 1.32
N VAL A 137 -8.85 -18.48 0.60
CA VAL A 137 -10.21 -18.46 0.05
C VAL A 137 -10.18 -18.08 -1.42
N GLY A 138 -11.16 -18.54 -2.19
CA GLY A 138 -11.23 -18.25 -3.63
C GLY A 138 -12.61 -18.45 -4.24
N ASP A 139 -12.67 -18.18 -5.56
CA ASP A 139 -13.90 -18.22 -6.37
C ASP A 139 -14.57 -19.58 -6.44
N ASP A 140 -13.85 -20.66 -6.09
CA ASP A 140 -14.39 -22.00 -5.98
C ASP A 140 -15.23 -22.24 -4.70
N LEU A 141 -15.53 -21.17 -3.95
CA LEU A 141 -16.36 -21.16 -2.75
C LEU A 141 -15.81 -22.06 -1.64
N ARG A 142 -14.49 -22.12 -1.51
CA ARG A 142 -13.83 -22.91 -0.46
C ARG A 142 -12.95 -22.03 0.41
N LEU A 143 -12.97 -22.34 1.70
CA LEU A 143 -11.91 -22.03 2.65
C LEU A 143 -11.05 -23.28 2.79
N SER A 144 -9.74 -23.13 2.60
CA SER A 144 -8.76 -24.20 2.74
C SER A 144 -7.70 -23.79 3.75
N ILE A 145 -7.33 -24.71 4.64
CA ILE A 145 -6.29 -24.53 5.66
C ILE A 145 -5.16 -25.51 5.38
N TRP A 146 -3.94 -24.99 5.31
CA TRP A 146 -2.75 -25.72 4.89
C TRP A 146 -1.72 -25.77 6.01
N ASP A 147 -1.19 -26.95 6.29
CA ASP A 147 -0.06 -27.11 7.21
C ASP A 147 1.25 -26.55 6.63
N ARG A 148 2.35 -26.63 7.39
CA ARG A 148 3.67 -26.15 6.95
C ARG A 148 4.25 -26.94 5.77
N ALA A 149 3.80 -28.18 5.55
CA ALA A 149 4.19 -29.03 4.42
C ALA A 149 3.28 -28.84 3.19
N SER A 150 2.43 -27.81 3.18
CA SER A 150 1.48 -27.50 2.12
C SER A 150 0.44 -28.60 1.90
N GLN A 151 0.15 -29.39 2.94
CA GLN A 151 -0.92 -30.37 2.94
C GLN A 151 -2.21 -29.75 3.46
N LEU A 152 -3.34 -30.15 2.87
CA LEU A 152 -4.65 -29.68 3.30
C LEU A 152 -4.97 -30.26 4.69
N ALA A 153 -4.98 -29.40 5.70
CA ALA A 153 -5.29 -29.74 7.08
C ALA A 153 -6.80 -29.69 7.35
N ALA A 154 -7.49 -28.69 6.80
CA ALA A 154 -8.94 -28.54 6.93
C ALA A 154 -9.55 -27.83 5.72
N ARG A 155 -10.85 -28.00 5.52
CA ARG A 155 -11.60 -27.36 4.44
C ARG A 155 -13.05 -27.12 4.83
N ALA A 156 -13.58 -25.97 4.43
CA ALA A 156 -14.99 -25.64 4.54
C ALA A 156 -15.56 -25.10 3.22
N GLY A 157 -16.84 -25.37 2.98
CA GLY A 157 -17.61 -24.73 1.91
C GLY A 157 -18.08 -23.34 2.35
N LEU A 158 -18.09 -22.40 1.41
CA LEU A 158 -18.52 -21.03 1.63
C LEU A 158 -19.90 -20.77 1.02
N ALA A 159 -20.76 -20.07 1.74
CA ALA A 159 -22.15 -19.82 1.32
C ALA A 159 -22.27 -18.79 0.18
N ALA A 160 -21.25 -17.96 -0.03
CA ALA A 160 -21.19 -16.92 -1.05
C ALA A 160 -19.74 -16.72 -1.52
N ARG A 161 -19.56 -15.95 -2.60
CA ARG A 161 -18.23 -15.63 -3.12
C ARG A 161 -17.43 -14.80 -2.10
N PRO A 162 -16.26 -15.28 -1.65
CA PRO A 162 -15.40 -14.51 -0.76
C PRO A 162 -14.63 -13.45 -1.55
N ASN A 163 -14.50 -12.25 -0.99
CA ASN A 163 -13.76 -11.14 -1.60
C ASN A 163 -12.47 -10.79 -0.84
N GLY A 164 -12.28 -11.32 0.38
CA GLY A 164 -11.09 -11.05 1.19
C GLY A 164 -11.04 -11.90 2.45
N LEU A 165 -9.85 -12.02 3.01
CA LEU A 165 -9.55 -12.79 4.22
C LEU A 165 -8.57 -12.01 5.10
N ALA A 166 -8.86 -11.92 6.39
CA ALA A 166 -7.95 -11.43 7.42
C ALA A 166 -7.91 -12.40 8.61
N VAL A 167 -6.88 -12.28 9.46
CA VAL A 167 -6.70 -13.12 10.65
C VAL A 167 -6.73 -12.24 11.90
N THR A 168 -7.46 -12.68 12.93
CA THR A 168 -7.60 -11.99 14.22
C THR A 168 -7.67 -13.03 15.33
N GLU A 169 -6.80 -12.94 16.34
CA GLU A 169 -6.83 -13.82 17.53
C GLU A 169 -7.04 -15.33 17.21
N GLY A 170 -6.36 -15.84 16.17
CA GLY A 170 -6.44 -17.24 15.74
C GLY A 170 -7.71 -17.62 14.94
N ARG A 171 -8.53 -16.63 14.58
CA ARG A 171 -9.74 -16.77 13.76
C ARG A 171 -9.56 -16.14 12.39
N LEU A 172 -10.39 -16.56 11.46
CA LEU A 172 -10.39 -16.13 10.07
C LEU A 172 -11.62 -15.26 9.83
N ALA A 173 -11.42 -14.01 9.44
CA ALA A 173 -12.47 -13.08 9.05
C ALA A 173 -12.57 -13.03 7.53
N VAL A 174 -13.70 -13.50 6.98
CA VAL A 174 -13.94 -13.54 5.53
C VAL A 174 -15.09 -12.61 5.18
N VAL A 175 -14.84 -11.73 4.22
CA VAL A 175 -15.86 -10.82 3.66
C VAL A 175 -16.37 -11.35 2.33
N PHE A 176 -17.64 -11.11 2.06
CA PHE A 176 -18.34 -11.75 0.94
C PHE A 176 -19.06 -10.75 0.04
N ALA A 177 -19.29 -11.18 -1.21
CA ALA A 177 -20.03 -10.43 -2.20
C ALA A 177 -21.52 -10.24 -1.84
N ASP A 178 -22.06 -11.03 -0.91
CA ASP A 178 -23.43 -10.93 -0.38
C ASP A 178 -23.57 -9.92 0.77
N GLY A 179 -22.52 -9.15 1.07
CA GLY A 179 -22.54 -8.13 2.12
C GLY A 179 -22.34 -8.67 3.53
N ALA A 180 -22.01 -9.96 3.68
CA ALA A 180 -21.75 -10.57 4.97
C ALA A 180 -20.25 -10.57 5.33
N LEU A 181 -19.97 -10.45 6.62
CA LEU A 181 -18.72 -10.82 7.25
C LEU A 181 -18.97 -12.08 8.08
N ARG A 182 -18.14 -13.12 7.89
CA ARG A 182 -18.24 -14.37 8.64
C ARG A 182 -16.90 -14.71 9.26
N LEU A 183 -16.93 -15.17 10.50
CA LEU A 183 -15.76 -15.71 11.18
C LEU A 183 -15.68 -17.23 10.97
N TYR A 184 -14.46 -17.77 10.91
CA TYR A 184 -14.18 -19.20 10.90
C TYR A 184 -13.06 -19.51 11.89
N ALA A 185 -13.12 -20.68 12.52
CA ALA A 185 -12.01 -21.21 13.31
C ALA A 185 -10.94 -21.83 12.39
N ALA A 186 -9.77 -22.14 12.95
CA ALA A 186 -8.66 -22.76 12.23
C ALA A 186 -8.97 -24.18 11.69
N ASP A 187 -10.00 -24.85 12.22
CA ASP A 187 -10.50 -26.13 11.69
C ASP A 187 -11.52 -25.97 10.55
N GLY A 188 -11.81 -24.73 10.15
CA GLY A 188 -12.78 -24.39 9.12
C GLY A 188 -14.23 -24.32 9.60
N SER A 189 -14.52 -24.59 10.88
CA SER A 189 -15.88 -24.41 11.41
C SER A 189 -16.30 -22.94 11.37
N GLN A 190 -17.53 -22.68 10.92
CA GLN A 190 -18.06 -21.32 10.89
C GLN A 190 -18.44 -20.87 12.30
N LEU A 191 -17.98 -19.67 12.65
CA LEU A 191 -18.25 -18.94 13.88
C LEU A 191 -19.33 -17.85 13.61
N PRO A 192 -19.51 -16.80 14.42
CA PRO A 192 -20.51 -15.77 14.16
C PRO A 192 -20.42 -15.18 12.75
N GLN A 193 -21.58 -14.82 12.21
CA GLN A 193 -21.71 -14.05 10.98
C GLN A 193 -22.53 -12.79 11.23
N ARG A 194 -22.30 -11.77 10.40
CA ARG A 194 -23.09 -10.54 10.37
C ARG A 194 -23.31 -10.10 8.94
N PHE A 195 -24.56 -9.84 8.58
CA PHE A 195 -24.90 -9.14 7.35
C PHE A 195 -24.81 -7.64 7.62
N LEU A 196 -23.88 -6.97 6.96
CA LEU A 196 -23.62 -5.54 7.17
C LEU A 196 -24.42 -4.67 6.19
N THR A 197 -24.65 -5.20 4.99
CA THR A 197 -25.26 -4.48 3.87
C THR A 197 -25.78 -5.48 2.84
N ASP A 198 -26.55 -5.00 1.86
CA ASP A 198 -26.95 -5.72 0.65
C ASP A 198 -25.96 -5.54 -0.51
N ARG A 199 -24.91 -4.74 -0.29
CA ARG A 199 -23.85 -4.46 -1.26
C ARG A 199 -22.59 -5.31 -0.99
N PRO A 200 -21.79 -5.63 -2.01
CA PRO A 200 -20.57 -6.40 -1.82
C PRO A 200 -19.61 -5.75 -0.82
N LEU A 201 -19.11 -6.56 0.12
CA LEU A 201 -17.93 -6.20 0.90
C LEU A 201 -16.68 -6.46 0.05
N VAL A 202 -15.77 -5.50 -0.03
CA VAL A 202 -14.65 -5.49 -0.98
C VAL A 202 -13.28 -5.48 -0.32
N ALA A 203 -13.19 -5.16 0.98
CA ALA A 203 -11.95 -5.19 1.73
C ALA A 203 -12.19 -5.61 3.18
N VAL A 204 -11.18 -6.26 3.76
CA VAL A 204 -11.14 -6.66 5.16
C VAL A 204 -9.74 -6.45 5.71
N ALA A 205 -9.66 -5.99 6.95
CA ALA A 205 -8.43 -5.96 7.72
C ALA A 205 -8.75 -6.33 9.17
N ALA A 206 -7.77 -6.83 9.89
CA ALA A 206 -7.93 -7.11 11.30
C ALA A 206 -6.71 -6.67 12.09
N GLY A 207 -6.94 -6.32 13.34
CA GLY A 207 -5.95 -5.94 14.33
C GLY A 207 -6.34 -6.51 15.69
N THR A 208 -5.60 -6.18 16.74
CA THR A 208 -5.83 -6.73 18.09
C THR A 208 -7.26 -6.45 18.56
N GLY A 209 -8.06 -7.52 18.67
CA GLY A 209 -9.44 -7.48 19.13
C GLY A 209 -10.45 -6.86 18.16
N ALA A 210 -10.11 -6.64 16.88
CA ALA A 210 -11.01 -5.94 15.96
C ALA A 210 -10.90 -6.40 14.51
N VAL A 211 -12.03 -6.42 13.82
CA VAL A 211 -12.11 -6.62 12.37
C VAL A 211 -12.75 -5.40 11.74
N ALA A 212 -12.14 -4.89 10.68
CA ALA A 212 -12.72 -3.88 9.82
C ALA A 212 -13.15 -4.51 8.49
N ALA A 213 -14.34 -4.15 8.01
CA ALA A 213 -14.85 -4.55 6.71
C ALA A 213 -15.36 -3.33 5.95
N ALA A 214 -15.09 -3.25 4.65
CA ALA A 214 -15.57 -2.16 3.80
C ALA A 214 -16.46 -2.66 2.67
N ALA A 215 -17.50 -1.89 2.36
CA ALA A 215 -18.36 -2.10 1.21
C ALA A 215 -17.93 -1.28 -0.01
N ILE A 216 -18.42 -1.70 -1.17
CA ILE A 216 -18.16 -1.05 -2.46
C ILE A 216 -18.65 0.40 -2.53
N ASP A 217 -19.45 0.85 -1.57
CA ASP A 217 -19.98 2.21 -1.49
C ASP A 217 -19.17 3.16 -0.59
N GLY A 218 -18.06 2.67 -0.05
CA GLY A 218 -17.19 3.43 0.82
C GLY A 218 -17.56 3.40 2.31
N THR A 219 -18.60 2.65 2.70
CA THR A 219 -18.90 2.40 4.10
C THR A 219 -17.88 1.43 4.70
N VAL A 220 -17.38 1.74 5.90
CA VAL A 220 -16.43 0.90 6.63
C VAL A 220 -16.96 0.65 8.04
N TRP A 221 -17.16 -0.61 8.40
CA TRP A 221 -17.56 -1.05 9.73
C TRP A 221 -16.33 -1.54 10.50
N VAL A 222 -16.25 -1.19 11.78
CA VAL A 222 -15.30 -1.78 12.72
C VAL A 222 -16.07 -2.54 13.77
N LEU A 223 -15.70 -3.81 13.97
CA LEU A 223 -16.44 -4.75 14.79
C LEU A 223 -15.51 -5.46 15.79
N GLU A 224 -16.08 -5.90 16.91
CA GLU A 224 -15.45 -6.84 17.83
C GLU A 224 -15.16 -8.16 17.10
N ASP A 225 -13.96 -8.69 17.27
CA ASP A 225 -13.53 -9.93 16.60
C ASP A 225 -14.06 -11.21 17.26
N GLN A 226 -14.69 -11.09 18.43
CA GLN A 226 -15.24 -12.21 19.16
C GLN A 226 -16.65 -12.59 18.70
N ASP A 227 -17.50 -11.59 18.50
CA ASP A 227 -18.94 -11.76 18.26
C ASP A 227 -19.49 -10.93 17.09
N LEU A 228 -18.64 -10.14 16.42
CA LEU A 228 -19.02 -9.19 15.37
C LEU A 228 -20.06 -8.15 15.84
N SER A 229 -20.07 -7.79 17.12
CA SER A 229 -20.77 -6.58 17.57
C SER A 229 -20.08 -5.35 16.99
N GLU A 230 -20.87 -4.37 16.54
CA GLU A 230 -20.33 -3.18 15.89
C GLU A 230 -19.80 -2.21 16.93
N ARG A 231 -18.55 -1.77 16.77
CA ARG A 231 -17.95 -0.70 17.57
C ARG A 231 -18.39 0.66 17.03
N PHE A 232 -18.19 0.86 15.74
CA PHE A 232 -18.59 2.08 15.02
C PHE A 232 -18.55 1.85 13.51
N THR A 233 -19.12 2.81 12.78
CA THR A 233 -19.11 2.85 11.32
C THR A 233 -18.58 4.21 10.86
N VAL A 234 -17.69 4.21 9.87
CA VAL A 234 -17.16 5.42 9.23
C VAL A 234 -17.39 5.38 7.72
N SER A 235 -17.31 6.55 7.07
CA SER A 235 -17.39 6.65 5.60
C SER A 235 -16.09 7.18 5.02
N ALA A 236 -15.60 6.49 4.00
CA ALA A 236 -14.51 6.95 3.14
C ALA A 236 -15.00 7.88 2.02
N GLY A 237 -16.28 8.24 1.96
CA GLY A 237 -16.90 8.88 0.79
C GLY A 237 -17.72 7.87 0.00
N ALA A 238 -18.06 8.22 -1.26
CA ALA A 238 -18.97 7.43 -2.09
C ALA A 238 -18.25 6.38 -2.98
N ASP A 239 -16.92 6.38 -3.00
CA ASP A 239 -16.12 5.47 -3.83
C ASP A 239 -15.75 4.19 -3.07
N PRO A 240 -15.54 3.06 -3.78
CA PRO A 240 -15.09 1.81 -3.16
C PRO A 240 -13.79 1.96 -2.37
N VAL A 241 -13.74 1.34 -1.18
CA VAL A 241 -12.53 1.19 -0.37
C VAL A 241 -11.93 -0.18 -0.67
N TRP A 242 -10.97 -0.21 -1.59
CA TRP A 242 -10.35 -1.45 -2.07
C TRP A 242 -9.33 -2.05 -1.11
N ALA A 243 -8.77 -1.25 -0.21
CA ALA A 243 -7.78 -1.72 0.74
C ALA A 243 -8.02 -1.11 2.13
N LEU A 244 -7.89 -1.95 3.14
CA LEU A 244 -7.92 -1.58 4.55
C LEU A 244 -6.62 -2.01 5.22
N ALA A 245 -6.19 -1.27 6.24
CA ALA A 245 -5.19 -1.72 7.20
C ALA A 245 -5.63 -1.29 8.60
N LEU A 246 -5.40 -2.14 9.59
CA LEU A 246 -5.86 -1.91 10.95
C LEU A 246 -4.77 -2.33 11.93
N ASP A 247 -4.37 -1.42 12.81
CA ASP A 247 -3.64 -1.75 14.02
C ASP A 247 -4.49 -1.41 15.26
N ARG A 248 -3.87 -1.42 16.44
CA ARG A 248 -4.55 -1.15 17.71
C ARG A 248 -5.19 0.25 17.78
N ASP A 249 -4.60 1.24 17.12
CA ASP A 249 -4.92 2.66 17.29
C ASP A 249 -5.38 3.33 16.00
N THR A 250 -5.09 2.74 14.85
CA THR A 250 -5.25 3.34 13.54
C THR A 250 -5.99 2.40 12.59
N LEU A 251 -7.08 2.91 12.03
CA LEU A 251 -7.74 2.36 10.86
C LEU A 251 -7.33 3.18 9.63
N LEU A 252 -6.87 2.49 8.59
CA LEU A 252 -6.61 3.09 7.29
C LEU A 252 -7.53 2.49 6.23
N GLY A 253 -7.96 3.33 5.29
CA GLY A 253 -8.74 2.91 4.13
C GLY A 253 -8.34 3.67 2.88
N ALA A 254 -8.24 2.98 1.76
CA ALA A 254 -7.85 3.56 0.48
C ALA A 254 -8.72 3.06 -0.68
N GLY A 255 -8.99 3.97 -1.62
CA GLY A 255 -9.91 3.73 -2.74
C GLY A 255 -9.37 4.15 -4.10
N ASN A 256 -10.29 4.42 -5.03
CA ASN A 256 -9.97 4.84 -6.41
C ASN A 256 -9.46 6.27 -6.54
N ASP A 257 -9.77 7.12 -5.57
CA ASP A 257 -9.42 8.54 -5.57
C ASP A 257 -7.95 8.82 -5.19
N GLY A 258 -7.14 7.76 -5.04
CA GLY A 258 -5.73 7.86 -4.68
C GLY A 258 -5.46 8.33 -3.25
N THR A 259 -6.50 8.47 -2.42
CA THR A 259 -6.35 9.01 -1.06
C THR A 259 -6.39 7.89 -0.02
N ILE A 260 -5.33 7.81 0.79
CA ILE A 260 -5.34 7.04 2.04
C ILE A 260 -5.99 7.90 3.11
N ARG A 261 -6.95 7.32 3.79
CA ARG A 261 -7.73 7.96 4.85
C ARG A 261 -7.42 7.29 6.16
N ARG A 262 -7.31 8.08 7.23
CA ARG A 262 -6.98 7.61 8.57
C ARG A 262 -8.12 7.91 9.53
N TRP A 263 -8.42 6.96 10.39
CA TRP A 263 -9.33 7.10 11.51
C TRP A 263 -8.69 6.49 12.75
N SER A 264 -9.11 6.97 13.91
CA SER A 264 -8.86 6.30 15.18
C SER A 264 -9.57 4.94 15.17
N ALA A 265 -8.82 3.86 15.47
CA ALA A 265 -9.40 2.52 15.61
C ALA A 265 -10.24 2.36 16.90
N ARG A 266 -10.20 3.36 17.79
CA ARG A 266 -10.86 3.32 19.11
C ARG A 266 -12.30 3.85 19.07
N ASP A 267 -12.51 4.94 18.35
CA ASP A 267 -13.77 5.71 18.35
C ASP A 267 -14.23 6.13 16.95
N GLY A 268 -13.46 5.81 15.89
CA GLY A 268 -13.81 6.14 14.52
C GLY A 268 -13.63 7.62 14.18
N GLU A 269 -13.03 8.43 15.06
CA GLU A 269 -12.75 9.82 14.74
C GLU A 269 -11.80 9.92 13.54
N ARG A 270 -12.15 10.75 12.56
CA ARG A 270 -11.34 10.97 11.37
C ARG A 270 -10.04 11.66 11.78
N GLN A 271 -8.92 10.98 11.58
CA GLN A 271 -7.59 11.52 11.80
C GLN A 271 -7.05 12.03 10.46
N GLY A 272 -6.61 13.27 10.41
CA GLY A 272 -5.97 13.81 9.20
C GLY A 272 -6.91 14.05 8.01
N GLN A 273 -8.10 14.63 8.22
CA GLN A 273 -8.70 15.49 7.20
C GLN A 273 -8.27 16.94 7.41
N SER A 274 -7.11 17.27 6.87
CA SER A 274 -6.88 18.61 6.33
C SER A 274 -6.03 18.45 5.09
N ALA A 275 -6.58 18.80 3.93
CA ALA A 275 -5.84 19.06 2.69
C ALA A 275 -4.91 20.30 2.80
N THR A 276 -4.38 20.53 3.99
CA THR A 276 -3.72 21.74 4.48
C THR A 276 -2.85 21.45 5.70
N GLN A 277 -2.24 20.26 5.86
CA GLN A 277 -1.10 20.10 6.78
C GLN A 277 0.00 19.17 6.25
N ALA A 278 0.46 19.43 5.02
CA ALA A 278 1.91 19.53 4.81
C ALA A 278 2.42 20.95 5.19
N SER A 279 1.77 21.59 6.18
CA SER A 279 1.94 22.98 6.59
C SER A 279 2.52 23.07 8.01
N GLY A 280 3.74 22.57 8.18
CA GLY A 280 4.58 23.07 9.25
C GLY A 280 5.28 24.35 8.80
N ASP A 281 6.07 24.25 7.73
CA ASP A 281 7.07 25.28 7.48
C ASP A 281 6.74 26.23 6.31
N HIS A 282 5.86 25.87 5.35
CA HIS A 282 5.69 26.69 4.13
C HIS A 282 4.30 26.67 3.44
N ASP A 283 3.18 26.76 4.17
CA ASP A 283 1.87 27.06 3.54
C ASP A 283 1.49 28.52 3.80
N ASP A 284 1.87 29.41 2.86
CA ASP A 284 1.60 30.85 2.93
C ASP A 284 0.24 31.23 2.31
N GLY A 285 -0.61 30.26 1.97
CA GLY A 285 -1.89 30.47 1.30
C GLY A 285 -1.77 30.92 -0.17
N SER A 286 -0.55 31.10 -0.69
CA SER A 286 -0.33 31.48 -2.09
C SER A 286 -0.72 30.35 -3.04
N ARG A 287 -0.86 30.70 -4.32
CA ARG A 287 -1.09 29.70 -5.36
C ARG A 287 0.07 28.69 -5.46
N GLY A 288 1.31 29.17 -5.32
CA GLY A 288 2.49 28.32 -5.32
C GLY A 288 2.50 27.33 -4.16
N ALA A 289 2.15 27.79 -2.95
CA ALA A 289 2.01 26.90 -1.78
C ALA A 289 0.94 25.82 -1.99
N ARG A 290 -0.17 26.14 -2.67
CA ARG A 290 -1.19 25.12 -3.01
C ARG A 290 -0.66 24.05 -3.97
N VAL A 291 0.10 24.45 -5.00
CA VAL A 291 0.74 23.52 -5.94
C VAL A 291 1.82 22.69 -5.20
N TRP A 292 2.59 23.33 -4.32
CA TRP A 292 3.64 22.69 -3.51
C TRP A 292 3.14 21.53 -2.66
N ARG A 293 1.89 21.54 -2.19
CA ARG A 293 1.34 20.46 -1.34
C ARG A 293 1.51 19.06 -1.95
N ALA A 294 1.37 18.94 -3.27
CA ALA A 294 1.61 17.67 -3.95
C ALA A 294 3.09 17.27 -3.95
N CYS A 295 4.00 18.24 -4.11
CA CYS A 295 5.44 18.02 -4.07
C CYS A 295 5.94 17.72 -2.64
N ALA A 296 5.29 18.32 -1.62
CA ALA A 296 5.67 18.19 -0.22
C ALA A 296 5.58 16.74 0.27
N VAL A 297 4.76 15.89 -0.35
CA VAL A 297 4.72 14.46 -0.05
C VAL A 297 6.10 13.81 -0.19
N CYS A 298 6.84 14.17 -1.24
CA CYS A 298 8.11 13.54 -1.58
C CYS A 298 9.32 14.43 -1.27
N HIS A 299 9.14 15.73 -1.11
CA HIS A 299 10.22 16.70 -1.02
C HIS A 299 10.10 17.59 0.20
N SER A 300 11.24 17.95 0.78
CA SER A 300 11.38 18.93 1.85
C SER A 300 11.91 20.26 1.32
N LEU A 301 11.69 21.36 2.05
CA LEU A 301 12.35 22.66 1.82
C LEU A 301 13.42 22.98 2.89
N SER A 302 13.59 22.09 3.87
CA SER A 302 14.58 22.25 4.92
C SER A 302 15.98 21.89 4.40
N PRO A 303 17.03 22.67 4.73
CA PRO A 303 18.39 22.36 4.32
C PRO A 303 18.84 20.99 4.85
N GLY A 304 19.37 20.14 3.97
CA GLY A 304 19.93 18.83 4.34
C GLY A 304 18.92 17.74 4.70
N ASP A 305 17.61 18.01 4.62
CA ASP A 305 16.59 16.99 4.88
C ASP A 305 16.46 15.99 3.72
N ASN A 306 16.97 14.78 3.94
CA ASN A 306 16.88 13.65 3.01
C ASN A 306 16.00 12.52 3.58
N SER A 307 15.06 12.88 4.47
CA SER A 307 14.20 11.91 5.16
C SER A 307 13.01 11.44 4.31
N ARG A 308 12.77 12.10 3.16
CA ARG A 308 11.69 11.82 2.21
C ARG A 308 12.21 11.10 0.96
N ALA A 309 11.29 10.59 0.15
CA ALA A 309 11.60 9.83 -1.06
C ALA A 309 12.40 10.64 -2.08
N GLY A 310 12.14 11.95 -2.21
CA GLY A 310 12.88 12.89 -3.04
C GLY A 310 13.91 13.72 -2.25
N PRO A 311 14.90 14.32 -2.93
CA PRO A 311 15.87 15.20 -2.28
C PRO A 311 15.19 16.46 -1.73
N THR A 312 15.82 17.12 -0.75
CA THR A 312 15.45 18.49 -0.37
C THR A 312 15.50 19.43 -1.58
N LEU A 313 14.47 20.25 -1.73
CA LEU A 313 14.37 21.34 -2.70
C LEU A 313 14.82 22.69 -2.12
N HIS A 314 15.40 22.68 -0.92
CA HIS A 314 16.10 23.84 -0.37
C HIS A 314 17.17 24.35 -1.34
N GLY A 315 17.18 25.65 -1.65
CA GLY A 315 18.08 26.26 -2.63
C GLY A 315 18.10 25.56 -3.99
N VAL A 316 16.98 25.00 -4.46
CA VAL A 316 16.97 24.25 -5.73
C VAL A 316 17.29 25.14 -6.93
N LEU A 317 16.85 26.40 -6.94
CA LEU A 317 17.12 27.31 -8.06
C LEU A 317 18.61 27.68 -8.12
N GLY A 318 19.24 27.42 -9.26
CA GLY A 318 20.69 27.56 -9.48
C GLY A 318 21.50 26.32 -9.12
N ARG A 319 20.90 25.30 -8.51
CA ARG A 319 21.58 24.06 -8.14
C ARG A 319 21.71 23.12 -9.33
N ARG A 320 22.87 22.48 -9.49
CA ARG A 320 23.08 21.43 -10.50
C ARG A 320 22.18 20.22 -10.21
N ILE A 321 21.68 19.55 -11.23
CA ILE A 321 20.96 18.27 -11.08
C ILE A 321 21.81 17.24 -10.34
N ALA A 322 21.15 16.34 -9.60
CA ALA A 322 21.79 15.28 -8.84
C ALA A 322 22.88 15.72 -7.85
N SER A 323 22.75 16.91 -7.25
CA SER A 323 23.78 17.50 -6.37
C SER A 323 23.34 17.82 -4.94
N ALA A 324 22.10 17.52 -4.53
CA ALA A 324 21.71 17.71 -3.12
C ALA A 324 22.59 16.85 -2.20
N PRO A 325 23.24 17.46 -1.19
CA PRO A 325 24.12 16.73 -0.29
C PRO A 325 23.40 15.60 0.44
N GLY A 326 24.03 14.43 0.52
CA GLY A 326 23.52 13.27 1.27
C GLY A 326 22.36 12.51 0.61
N TYR A 327 21.92 12.91 -0.59
CA TYR A 327 20.86 12.20 -1.31
C TYR A 327 21.45 11.25 -2.37
N ALA A 328 20.98 10.00 -2.38
CA ALA A 328 21.39 9.01 -3.36
C ALA A 328 20.59 9.16 -4.67
N TYR A 329 21.19 9.77 -5.69
CA TYR A 329 20.56 9.93 -7.01
C TYR A 329 20.76 8.72 -7.92
N SER A 330 19.84 8.56 -8.88
CA SER A 330 19.97 7.55 -9.93
C SER A 330 21.12 7.83 -10.88
N GLN A 331 21.65 6.77 -11.51
CA GLN A 331 22.73 6.91 -12.48
C GLN A 331 22.34 7.85 -13.64
N ALA A 332 21.10 7.72 -14.14
CA ALA A 332 20.57 8.57 -15.21
C ALA A 332 20.64 10.06 -14.83
N LEU A 333 20.20 10.43 -13.63
CA LEU A 333 20.24 11.82 -13.17
C LEU A 333 21.68 12.32 -12.98
N ARG A 334 22.59 11.46 -12.51
CA ARG A 334 24.01 11.83 -12.32
C ARG A 334 24.73 12.11 -13.65
N SER A 335 24.33 11.44 -14.74
CA SER A 335 24.93 11.65 -16.07
C SER A 335 24.41 12.90 -16.79
N MET A 336 23.37 13.56 -16.28
CA MET A 336 22.78 14.74 -16.91
C MET A 336 23.55 16.02 -16.56
N ASP A 337 23.46 17.00 -17.45
CA ASP A 337 24.06 18.32 -17.30
C ASP A 337 22.98 19.41 -17.28
N ILE A 338 22.16 19.39 -16.23
CA ILE A 338 21.07 20.36 -16.03
C ILE A 338 21.41 21.22 -14.81
N VAL A 339 21.21 22.53 -14.92
CA VAL A 339 21.15 23.46 -13.79
C VAL A 339 19.71 23.89 -13.63
N TRP A 340 19.17 23.76 -12.42
CA TRP A 340 17.77 24.07 -12.13
C TRP A 340 17.52 25.58 -12.12
N THR A 341 17.34 26.19 -13.29
CA THR A 341 16.79 27.54 -13.46
C THR A 341 15.26 27.53 -13.47
N ARG A 342 14.63 28.71 -13.45
CA ARG A 342 13.17 28.83 -13.63
C ARG A 342 12.69 28.11 -14.89
N GLU A 343 13.41 28.27 -15.99
CA GLU A 343 13.09 27.69 -17.30
C GLU A 343 13.18 26.17 -17.25
N THR A 344 14.28 25.63 -16.71
CA THR A 344 14.47 24.17 -16.65
C THR A 344 13.50 23.48 -15.68
N VAL A 345 13.15 24.12 -14.56
CA VAL A 345 12.12 23.61 -13.63
C VAL A 345 10.75 23.64 -14.30
N SER A 346 10.40 24.72 -15.00
CA SER A 346 9.15 24.78 -15.77
C SER A 346 9.11 23.71 -16.87
N ALA A 347 10.21 23.53 -17.60
CA ALA A 347 10.33 22.56 -18.69
C ALA A 347 10.14 21.11 -18.20
N LEU A 348 10.71 20.77 -17.02
CA LEU A 348 10.48 19.48 -16.39
C LEU A 348 8.97 19.22 -16.16
N PHE A 349 8.25 20.20 -15.61
CA PHE A 349 6.82 20.05 -15.33
C PHE A 349 5.93 20.17 -16.56
N GLU A 350 6.41 20.80 -17.64
CA GLU A 350 5.67 20.92 -18.90
C GLU A 350 5.76 19.63 -19.72
N HIS A 351 6.97 19.07 -19.84
CA HIS A 351 7.21 17.89 -20.67
C HIS A 351 7.07 16.59 -19.90
N GLY A 352 7.35 16.60 -18.60
CA GLY A 352 7.39 15.42 -17.74
C GLY A 352 8.80 14.80 -17.65
N PRO A 353 9.08 14.03 -16.58
CA PRO A 353 10.40 13.46 -16.35
C PRO A 353 10.78 12.40 -17.38
N GLU A 354 9.84 11.70 -18.00
CA GLU A 354 10.10 10.71 -19.04
C GLU A 354 10.70 11.32 -20.31
N VAL A 355 10.39 12.58 -20.61
CA VAL A 355 10.97 13.33 -21.72
C VAL A 355 12.20 14.13 -21.27
N TYR A 356 12.09 14.86 -20.16
CA TYR A 356 13.10 15.83 -19.75
C TYR A 356 14.26 15.21 -18.96
N THR A 357 14.00 14.13 -18.22
CA THR A 357 14.97 13.40 -17.40
C THR A 357 14.81 11.88 -17.55
N PRO A 358 14.96 11.35 -18.78
CA PRO A 358 14.66 9.95 -19.08
C PRO A 358 15.47 8.99 -18.21
N GLY A 359 14.83 7.93 -17.72
CA GLY A 359 15.44 6.94 -16.82
C GLY A 359 15.63 7.40 -15.38
N SER A 360 15.10 8.56 -14.98
CA SER A 360 15.07 8.98 -13.58
C SER A 360 14.00 8.25 -12.76
N ARG A 361 14.12 8.30 -11.43
CA ARG A 361 13.11 7.80 -10.45
C ARG A 361 12.01 8.83 -10.16
N MET A 362 11.93 9.91 -10.93
CA MET A 362 10.93 10.94 -10.67
C MET A 362 9.56 10.44 -11.16
N PRO A 363 8.52 10.42 -10.31
CA PRO A 363 7.17 10.11 -10.76
C PRO A 363 6.71 11.17 -11.77
N ASP A 364 5.74 10.84 -12.63
CA ASP A 364 5.12 11.85 -13.49
C ASP A 364 4.52 12.96 -12.61
N GLN A 365 4.94 14.19 -12.89
CA GLN A 365 4.65 15.38 -12.10
C GLN A 365 4.16 16.51 -12.99
N ARG A 366 3.64 16.22 -14.20
CA ARG A 366 3.23 17.28 -15.14
C ARG A 366 2.23 18.26 -14.51
N ILE A 367 2.52 19.55 -14.70
CA ILE A 367 1.65 20.66 -14.29
C ILE A 367 1.26 21.38 -15.58
N SER A 368 0.05 21.14 -16.07
CA SER A 368 -0.40 21.63 -17.38
C SER A 368 -0.59 23.15 -17.44
N ASP A 369 -1.12 23.77 -16.37
CA ASP A 369 -1.32 25.22 -16.33
C ASP A 369 0.04 25.95 -16.15
N PRO A 370 0.49 26.75 -17.14
CA PRO A 370 1.75 27.49 -17.05
C PRO A 370 1.78 28.46 -15.87
N ARG A 371 0.62 28.96 -15.44
CA ARG A 371 0.51 29.88 -14.31
C ARG A 371 0.68 29.14 -12.97
N ASP A 372 0.34 27.85 -12.90
CA ASP A 372 0.65 27.01 -11.72
C ASP A 372 2.15 26.70 -11.66
N ARG A 373 2.78 26.39 -12.81
CA ARG A 373 4.24 26.21 -12.90
C ARG A 373 4.99 27.45 -12.42
N ALA A 374 4.62 28.63 -12.94
CA ALA A 374 5.23 29.89 -12.53
C ALA A 374 5.04 30.18 -11.03
N ALA A 375 3.82 29.97 -10.51
CA ALA A 375 3.52 30.20 -9.10
C ALA A 375 4.32 29.26 -8.17
N LEU A 376 4.48 27.99 -8.54
CA LEU A 376 5.31 27.03 -7.80
C LEU A 376 6.77 27.48 -7.77
N ILE A 377 7.33 27.87 -8.91
CA ILE A 377 8.73 28.34 -9.01
C ILE A 377 8.96 29.58 -8.15
N ASP A 378 8.05 30.57 -8.23
CA ASP A 378 8.11 31.79 -7.41
C ASP A 378 8.05 31.45 -5.91
N PHE A 379 7.23 30.47 -5.53
CA PHE A 379 7.13 30.00 -4.16
C PHE A 379 8.41 29.29 -3.70
N LEU A 380 8.94 28.36 -4.49
CA LEU A 380 10.19 27.66 -4.18
C LEU A 380 11.34 28.66 -4.00
N GLU A 381 11.41 29.70 -4.83
CA GLU A 381 12.43 30.73 -4.73
C GLU A 381 12.39 31.52 -3.41
N ARG A 382 11.19 31.77 -2.86
CA ARG A 382 11.02 32.48 -1.59
C ARG A 382 11.16 31.57 -0.39
N ALA A 383 10.56 30.39 -0.45
CA ALA A 383 10.46 29.46 0.67
C ALA A 383 11.76 28.68 0.93
N SER A 384 12.68 28.66 -0.05
CA SER A 384 13.95 27.93 0.02
C SER A 384 15.19 28.81 0.28
N ARG A 385 14.98 30.07 0.72
CA ARG A 385 16.03 31.05 1.05
C ARG A 385 16.32 31.14 2.54
#